data_AF-A0A3D2KDE5-F1
#
_entry.id   AF-A0A3D2KDE5-F1
#
_cell.length_a   1.000
_cell.length_b   1.000
_cell.length_c   1.000
_cell.angle_alpha   90.00
_cell.angle_beta   90.00
_cell.angle_gamma   90.00
#
_symmetry.space_group_name_H-M   'P 1'
#
loop_
_entity.id
_entity.type
_entity.pdbx_description
1 polymer ?
#
loop_
_entity_poly.entity_id
_entity_poly.type
_entity_poly.pdbx_seq_one_letter_code
_entity_poly.pdbx_strand_id
1 'polypeptide(L)'
;MPTQGKKLRAEVQARFKGMQLSTDCYSYDEAITHYKMVLMCDVVGGVKNSRKAYTCLKLAWVIRGKAEKEGPKMTPEECDALHKEEMECLEHAYDGYRMAFSNESFPMSGMDEMTVSYLLAELAFELEKYRESLQMLSNIIGSNAVSPRLKDKAVDLKERIRAQVKAEKN
;
A
#
# COMPACT_ATOMS: atom_id res chain seq x y z
N MET A 1 16.97 27.03 2.43
CA MET A 1 16.85 25.56 2.45
C MET A 1 15.44 25.19 2.89
N PRO A 2 14.67 24.43 2.10
CA PRO A 2 13.34 23.99 2.50
C PRO A 2 13.40 23.23 3.83
N THR A 3 12.40 23.45 4.68
CA THR A 3 12.32 22.99 6.09
C THR A 3 12.51 21.48 6.22
N GLN A 4 12.03 20.72 5.23
CA GLN A 4 12.17 19.26 5.14
C GLN A 4 13.64 18.83 5.03
N GLY A 5 14.42 19.49 4.16
CA GLY A 5 15.83 19.16 3.95
C GLY A 5 16.74 19.52 5.14
N LYS A 6 16.26 20.31 6.11
CA LYS A 6 16.98 20.50 7.38
C LYS A 6 16.74 19.31 8.32
N LYS A 7 15.49 18.85 8.47
CA LYS A 7 15.15 17.69 9.31
C LYS A 7 15.85 16.41 8.85
N LEU A 8 15.80 16.14 7.54
CA LEU A 8 16.44 14.95 6.96
C LEU A 8 17.96 14.91 7.21
N ARG A 9 18.64 16.06 7.13
CA ARG A 9 20.08 16.09 7.38
C ARG A 9 20.42 15.94 8.87
N ALA A 10 19.61 16.52 9.74
CA ALA A 10 19.81 16.41 11.18
C ALA A 10 19.56 14.98 11.71
N GLU A 11 18.50 14.32 11.26
CA GLU A 11 18.06 13.05 11.85
C GLU A 11 18.48 11.82 11.04
N VAL A 12 18.49 11.90 9.71
CA VAL A 12 18.78 10.76 8.82
C VAL A 12 20.24 10.77 8.39
N GLN A 13 20.73 11.87 7.79
CA GLN A 13 22.10 11.92 7.27
C GLN A 13 23.15 11.74 8.38
N ALA A 14 22.93 12.31 9.57
CA ALA A 14 23.85 12.17 10.70
C ALA A 14 24.02 10.73 11.19
N ARG A 15 23.04 9.85 10.93
CA ARG A 15 23.04 8.44 11.36
C ARG A 15 23.34 7.46 10.22
N PHE A 16 23.29 7.91 8.97
CA PHE A 16 23.48 7.07 7.81
C PHE A 16 24.96 6.73 7.61
N LYS A 17 25.27 5.42 7.57
CA LYS A 17 26.65 4.91 7.45
C LYS A 17 27.04 4.49 6.02
N GLY A 18 26.20 4.78 5.03
CA GLY A 18 26.36 4.26 3.67
C GLY A 18 25.76 2.86 3.51
N MET A 19 25.43 2.51 2.27
CA MET A 19 24.95 1.19 1.88
C MET A 19 25.68 0.77 0.60
N GLN A 20 26.12 -0.48 0.53
CA GLN A 20 26.61 -1.03 -0.74
C GLN A 20 25.39 -1.34 -1.61
N LEU A 21 25.43 -0.86 -2.85
CA LEU A 21 24.34 -0.98 -3.80
C LEU A 21 24.83 -1.79 -4.99
N SER A 22 24.04 -2.76 -5.41
CA SER A 22 24.20 -3.38 -6.72
C SER A 22 24.01 -2.33 -7.83
N THR A 23 24.87 -2.38 -8.86
CA THR A 23 24.94 -1.34 -9.90
C THR A 23 23.91 -1.54 -11.03
N ASP A 24 23.44 -2.78 -11.23
CA ASP A 24 22.67 -3.15 -12.43
C ASP A 24 21.20 -3.48 -12.15
N CYS A 25 20.91 -4.35 -11.17
CA CYS A 25 19.55 -4.77 -10.82
C CYS A 25 19.43 -5.00 -9.31
N TYR A 26 18.48 -4.35 -8.66
CA TYR A 26 18.23 -4.57 -7.24
C TYR A 26 17.64 -5.95 -6.96
N SER A 27 18.15 -6.62 -5.93
CA SER A 27 17.48 -7.77 -5.33
C SER A 27 16.20 -7.33 -4.60
N TYR A 28 15.32 -8.28 -4.26
CA TYR A 28 14.14 -7.97 -3.44
C TYR A 28 14.53 -7.39 -2.08
N ASP A 29 15.60 -7.90 -1.46
CA ASP A 29 16.08 -7.40 -0.17
C ASP A 29 16.61 -5.96 -0.25
N GLU A 30 17.32 -5.63 -1.33
CA GLU A 30 17.78 -4.27 -1.58
C GLU A 30 16.59 -3.33 -1.83
N ALA A 31 15.60 -3.77 -2.62
CA ALA A 31 14.39 -3.02 -2.88
C ALA A 31 13.57 -2.76 -1.60
N ILE A 32 13.35 -3.78 -0.77
CA ILE A 32 12.68 -3.67 0.53
C ILE A 32 13.42 -2.67 1.42
N THR A 33 14.75 -2.78 1.49
CA THR A 33 15.59 -1.88 2.28
C THR A 33 15.46 -0.42 1.80
N HIS A 34 15.47 -0.19 0.48
CA HIS A 34 15.24 1.13 -0.08
C HIS A 34 13.87 1.69 0.25
N TYR A 35 12.80 0.90 0.10
CA TYR A 35 11.45 1.36 0.44
C TYR A 35 11.32 1.69 1.93
N LYS A 36 11.94 0.91 2.83
CA LYS A 36 12.02 1.23 4.27
C LYS A 36 12.76 2.54 4.53
N MET A 37 13.86 2.81 3.83
CA MET A 37 14.59 4.07 3.93
C MET A 37 13.78 5.26 3.40
N VAL A 38 13.08 5.10 2.27
CA VAL A 38 12.19 6.12 1.71
C VAL A 38 11.07 6.42 2.70
N LEU A 39 10.46 5.39 3.30
CA LEU A 39 9.41 5.57 4.30
C LEU A 39 9.93 6.33 5.53
N MET A 40 11.12 5.97 6.03
CA MET A 40 11.76 6.71 7.13
C MET A 40 11.97 8.19 6.78
N CYS A 41 12.50 8.47 5.58
CA CYS A 41 12.67 9.84 5.09
C CYS A 41 11.34 10.58 4.98
N ASP A 42 10.29 9.92 4.50
CA ASP A 42 8.96 10.50 4.35
C ASP A 42 8.33 10.83 5.73
N VAL A 43 8.54 9.98 6.73
CA VAL A 43 8.12 10.21 8.12
C VAL A 43 8.87 11.41 8.72
N VAL A 44 10.20 11.41 8.70
CA VAL A 44 11.04 12.50 9.26
C VAL A 44 10.81 13.82 8.51
N GLY A 45 10.68 13.74 7.19
CA GLY A 45 10.40 14.88 6.32
C GLY A 45 9.00 15.46 6.53
N GLY A 46 8.11 14.74 7.22
CA GLY A 46 6.74 15.17 7.46
C GLY A 46 5.96 15.34 6.15
N VAL A 47 6.13 14.43 5.20
CA VAL A 47 5.39 14.50 3.92
C VAL A 47 3.92 14.13 4.13
N LYS A 48 3.10 14.40 3.11
CA LYS A 48 1.67 14.08 3.07
C LYS A 48 1.41 12.59 3.35
N ASN A 49 0.26 12.29 3.96
CA ASN A 49 -0.10 10.92 4.33
C ASN A 49 -0.31 10.04 3.09
N SER A 50 -0.86 10.62 2.02
CA SER A 50 -1.02 9.94 0.73
C SER A 50 0.28 9.36 0.16
N ARG A 51 1.38 10.11 0.27
CA ARG A 51 2.71 9.67 -0.17
C ARG A 51 3.24 8.55 0.71
N LYS A 52 3.11 8.66 2.04
CA LYS A 52 3.53 7.60 2.97
C LYS A 52 2.76 6.31 2.71
N ALA A 53 1.43 6.42 2.57
CA ALA A 53 0.54 5.30 2.24
C ALA A 53 0.94 4.63 0.92
N TYR A 54 1.29 5.42 -0.10
CA TYR A 54 1.74 4.89 -1.38
C TYR A 54 3.10 4.17 -1.28
N THR A 55 4.03 4.67 -0.47
CA THR A 55 5.29 4.00 -0.17
C THR A 55 5.06 2.67 0.54
N CYS A 56 4.18 2.62 1.54
CA CYS A 56 3.80 1.37 2.23
C CYS A 56 3.15 0.36 1.27
N LEU A 57 2.27 0.83 0.37
CA LEU A 57 1.64 -0.02 -0.64
C LEU A 57 2.67 -0.66 -1.58
N LYS A 58 3.63 0.14 -2.08
CA LYS A 58 4.71 -0.39 -2.93
C LYS A 58 5.58 -1.38 -2.17
N LEU A 59 5.88 -1.11 -0.90
CA LEU A 59 6.65 -2.02 -0.06
C LEU A 59 5.92 -3.37 0.08
N ALA A 60 4.61 -3.36 0.36
CA ALA A 60 3.80 -4.58 0.42
C ALA A 60 3.89 -5.39 -0.89
N TRP A 61 3.75 -4.75 -2.05
CA TRP A 61 3.86 -5.44 -3.35
C TRP A 61 5.24 -6.03 -3.62
N VAL A 62 6.31 -5.37 -3.17
CA VAL A 62 7.68 -5.90 -3.31
C VAL A 62 7.88 -7.11 -2.40
N ILE A 63 7.36 -7.08 -1.18
CA ILE A 63 7.38 -8.21 -0.25
C ILE A 63 6.60 -9.40 -0.84
N ARG A 64 5.41 -9.16 -1.38
CA ARG A 64 4.61 -10.17 -2.08
C ARG A 64 5.39 -10.79 -3.25
N GLY A 65 5.99 -9.95 -4.10
CA GLY A 65 6.79 -10.42 -5.23
C GLY A 65 8.01 -11.25 -4.81
N LYS A 66 8.60 -10.94 -3.64
CA LYS A 66 9.65 -11.77 -3.03
C LYS A 66 9.08 -13.13 -2.61
N ALA A 67 7.96 -13.15 -1.89
CA ALA A 67 7.31 -14.39 -1.45
C ALA A 67 6.91 -15.28 -2.65
N GLU A 68 6.38 -14.71 -3.73
CA GLU A 68 6.00 -15.46 -4.93
C GLU A 68 7.20 -16.08 -5.65
N LYS A 69 8.33 -15.35 -5.75
CA LYS A 69 9.50 -15.80 -6.52
C LYS A 69 10.45 -16.69 -5.71
N GLU A 70 10.62 -16.39 -4.43
CA GLU A 70 11.60 -17.02 -3.54
C GLU A 70 10.94 -17.97 -2.53
N GLY A 71 9.62 -17.91 -2.35
CA GLY A 71 8.86 -18.78 -1.46
C GLY A 71 9.13 -20.28 -1.62
N PRO A 72 9.29 -20.84 -2.86
CA PRO A 72 9.64 -22.26 -3.02
C PRO A 72 10.99 -22.67 -2.41
N LYS A 73 11.85 -21.70 -2.07
CA LYS A 73 13.18 -21.90 -1.48
C LYS A 73 13.22 -21.55 0.01
N MET A 74 12.15 -20.96 0.54
CA MET A 74 12.05 -20.49 1.91
C MET A 74 11.43 -21.54 2.81
N THR A 75 11.76 -21.44 4.09
CA THR A 75 11.09 -22.21 5.12
C THR A 75 9.65 -21.70 5.32
N PRO A 76 8.72 -22.52 5.84
CA PRO A 76 7.38 -22.07 6.19
C PRO A 76 7.38 -20.86 7.12
N GLU A 77 8.31 -20.81 8.08
CA GLU A 77 8.44 -19.70 9.04
C GLU A 77 8.83 -18.38 8.36
N GLU A 78 9.72 -18.41 7.36
CA GLU A 78 10.11 -17.24 6.58
C GLU A 78 8.96 -16.74 5.70
N CYS A 79 8.20 -17.65 5.09
CA CYS A 79 7.01 -17.31 4.33
C CYS A 79 5.94 -16.64 5.21
N ASP A 80 5.69 -17.19 6.40
CA ASP A 80 4.75 -16.62 7.36
C ASP A 80 5.21 -15.24 7.86
N ALA A 81 6.52 -15.05 8.07
CA ALA A 81 7.08 -13.76 8.46
C ALA A 81 6.90 -12.70 7.36
N LEU A 82 7.18 -13.05 6.10
CA LEU A 82 6.97 -12.17 4.95
C LEU A 82 5.50 -11.82 4.78
N HIS A 83 4.60 -12.79 4.96
CA HIS A 83 3.16 -12.54 4.86
C HIS A 83 2.67 -11.58 5.96
N LYS A 84 3.15 -11.75 7.20
CA LYS A 84 2.84 -10.79 8.28
C LYS A 84 3.36 -9.39 7.97
N GLU A 85 4.59 -9.28 7.49
CA GLU A 85 5.19 -7.99 7.12
C GLU A 85 4.41 -7.32 5.97
N GLU A 86 3.95 -8.09 4.99
CA GLU A 86 3.08 -7.62 3.93
C GLU A 86 1.76 -7.07 4.50
N MET A 87 1.09 -7.83 5.36
CA MET A 87 -0.19 -7.44 5.96
C MET A 87 -0.07 -6.17 6.81
N GLU A 88 1.00 -6.03 7.60
CA GLU A 88 1.30 -4.80 8.34
C GLU A 88 1.47 -3.60 7.40
N CYS A 89 2.18 -3.78 6.28
CA CYS A 89 2.36 -2.73 5.28
C CYS A 89 1.03 -2.34 4.62
N LEU A 90 0.15 -3.31 4.34
CA LEU A 90 -1.18 -3.06 3.78
C LEU A 90 -2.09 -2.33 4.78
N GLU A 91 -2.03 -2.67 6.06
CA GLU A 91 -2.78 -1.96 7.10
C GLU A 91 -2.33 -0.50 7.22
N HIS A 92 -1.01 -0.27 7.27
CA HIS A 92 -0.47 1.09 7.26
C HIS A 92 -0.81 1.87 5.99
N ALA A 93 -0.85 1.21 4.83
CA ALA A 93 -1.29 1.83 3.59
C ALA A 93 -2.78 2.20 3.64
N TYR A 94 -3.64 1.29 4.12
CA TYR A 94 -5.08 1.52 4.26
C TYR A 94 -5.36 2.73 5.16
N ASP A 95 -4.79 2.75 6.36
CA ASP A 95 -5.00 3.83 7.32
C ASP A 95 -4.43 5.15 6.80
N GLY A 96 -3.25 5.11 6.17
CA GLY A 96 -2.64 6.28 5.55
C GLY A 96 -3.51 6.88 4.45
N TYR A 97 -4.08 6.05 3.57
CA TYR A 97 -5.01 6.51 2.54
C TYR A 97 -6.33 7.00 3.12
N ARG A 98 -6.87 6.33 4.15
CA ARG A 98 -8.09 6.76 4.82
C ARG A 98 -7.92 8.14 5.46
N MET A 99 -6.80 8.38 6.13
CA MET A 99 -6.46 9.68 6.69
C MET A 99 -6.24 10.72 5.60
N ALA A 100 -5.59 10.37 4.49
CA ALA A 100 -5.37 11.28 3.39
C ALA A 100 -6.70 11.64 2.70
N PHE A 101 -7.63 10.69 2.53
CA PHE A 101 -8.93 10.88 1.89
C PHE A 101 -9.74 11.99 2.57
N SER A 102 -9.68 12.09 3.89
CA SER A 102 -10.38 13.13 4.64
C SER A 102 -9.64 14.47 4.72
N ASN A 103 -8.32 14.51 4.51
CA ASN A 103 -7.49 15.66 4.85
C ASN A 103 -6.74 16.29 3.67
N GLU A 104 -6.69 15.65 2.51
CA GLU A 104 -5.94 16.12 1.34
C GLU A 104 -6.85 16.34 0.13
N SER A 105 -6.49 17.32 -0.71
CA SER A 105 -7.16 17.57 -1.97
C SER A 105 -6.70 16.60 -3.07
N PHE A 106 -7.63 16.16 -3.92
CA PHE A 106 -7.31 15.41 -5.13
C PHE A 106 -6.67 16.31 -6.22
N PRO A 107 -5.78 15.79 -7.08
CA PRO A 107 -5.35 14.39 -7.18
C PRO A 107 -4.37 13.98 -6.06
N MET A 108 -4.62 12.82 -5.47
CA MET A 108 -3.87 12.27 -4.34
C MET A 108 -2.92 11.18 -4.82
N SER A 109 -1.61 11.33 -4.60
CA SER A 109 -0.60 10.42 -5.17
C SER A 109 -0.74 10.22 -6.70
N GLY A 110 -1.28 11.22 -7.41
CA GLY A 110 -1.56 11.17 -8.85
C GLY A 110 -2.88 10.49 -9.22
N MET A 111 -3.69 10.07 -8.25
CA MET A 111 -4.98 9.40 -8.45
C MET A 111 -6.15 10.34 -8.17
N ASP A 112 -7.25 10.16 -8.89
CA ASP A 112 -8.53 10.82 -8.63
C ASP A 112 -9.30 10.12 -7.49
N GLU A 113 -10.34 10.79 -7.01
CA GLU A 113 -11.14 10.34 -5.86
C GLU A 113 -11.72 8.94 -6.05
N MET A 114 -12.20 8.63 -7.27
CA MET A 114 -12.80 7.33 -7.56
C MET A 114 -11.76 6.21 -7.58
N THR A 115 -10.58 6.47 -8.13
CA THR A 115 -9.48 5.48 -8.10
C THR A 115 -9.00 5.22 -6.68
N VAL A 116 -8.87 6.26 -5.84
CA VAL A 116 -8.49 6.06 -4.42
C VAL A 116 -9.59 5.33 -3.65
N SER A 117 -10.86 5.62 -3.93
CA SER A 117 -11.99 4.90 -3.31
C SER A 117 -11.98 3.41 -3.66
N TYR A 118 -11.68 3.07 -4.93
CA TYR A 118 -11.54 1.68 -5.36
C TYR A 118 -10.33 1.01 -4.69
N LEU A 119 -9.19 1.71 -4.64
CA LEU A 119 -7.99 1.22 -3.97
C LEU A 119 -8.25 0.93 -2.48
N LEU A 120 -8.93 1.83 -1.77
CA LEU A 120 -9.33 1.62 -0.37
C LEU A 120 -10.26 0.41 -0.23
N ALA A 121 -11.19 0.19 -1.17
CA ALA A 121 -12.06 -0.97 -1.16
C ALA A 121 -11.28 -2.28 -1.38
N GLU A 122 -10.30 -2.28 -2.27
CA GLU A 122 -9.42 -3.42 -2.53
C GLU A 122 -8.54 -3.73 -1.30
N LEU A 123 -7.92 -2.71 -0.71
CA LEU A 123 -7.15 -2.86 0.54
C LEU A 123 -8.03 -3.36 1.70
N ALA A 124 -9.26 -2.86 1.83
CA ALA A 124 -10.20 -3.35 2.82
C ALA A 124 -10.59 -4.81 2.58
N PHE A 125 -10.66 -5.27 1.32
CA PHE A 125 -10.91 -6.68 1.01
C PHE A 125 -9.74 -7.57 1.44
N GLU A 126 -8.50 -7.18 1.12
CA GLU A 126 -7.30 -7.92 1.51
C GLU A 126 -7.13 -7.98 3.04
N LEU A 127 -7.56 -6.94 3.75
CA LEU A 127 -7.58 -6.90 5.22
C LEU A 127 -8.84 -7.54 5.85
N GLU A 128 -9.63 -8.28 5.07
CA GLU A 128 -10.87 -8.95 5.50
C GLU A 128 -11.96 -8.00 6.07
N LYS A 129 -11.84 -6.70 5.84
CA LYS A 129 -12.81 -5.65 6.19
C LYS A 129 -13.94 -5.61 5.15
N TYR A 130 -14.60 -6.74 4.90
CA TYR A 130 -15.56 -6.93 3.81
C TYR A 130 -16.74 -5.93 3.82
N ARG A 131 -17.23 -5.57 5.01
CA ARG A 131 -18.32 -4.60 5.14
C ARG A 131 -17.92 -3.22 4.63
N GLU A 132 -16.73 -2.75 5.00
CA GLU A 132 -16.20 -1.45 4.57
C GLU A 132 -15.95 -1.45 3.07
N SER A 133 -15.35 -2.53 2.55
CA SER A 133 -15.14 -2.72 1.11
C SER A 133 -16.44 -2.65 0.31
N LEU A 134 -17.48 -3.41 0.70
CA LEU A 134 -18.79 -3.41 0.01
C LEU A 134 -19.48 -2.05 0.01
N GLN A 135 -19.35 -1.29 1.09
CA GLN A 135 -19.90 0.06 1.17
C GLN A 135 -19.23 0.99 0.15
N MET A 136 -17.89 0.99 0.09
CA MET A 136 -17.14 1.79 -0.88
C MET A 136 -17.47 1.39 -2.32
N LEU A 137 -17.52 0.09 -2.62
CA LEU A 137 -17.87 -0.42 -3.95
C LEU A 137 -19.28 -0.03 -4.39
N SER A 138 -20.24 -0.02 -3.47
CA SER A 138 -21.62 0.36 -3.79
C SER A 138 -21.70 1.85 -4.19
N ASN A 139 -20.93 2.71 -3.54
CA ASN A 139 -20.83 4.13 -3.89
C ASN A 139 -20.19 4.34 -5.27
N ILE A 140 -19.13 3.58 -5.58
CA ILE A 140 -18.43 3.64 -6.88
C ILE A 140 -19.37 3.19 -8.01
N ILE A 141 -20.05 2.05 -7.85
CA ILE A 141 -20.95 1.49 -8.87
C ILE A 141 -22.15 2.42 -9.13
N GLY A 142 -22.66 3.07 -8.07
CA GLY A 142 -23.77 4.02 -8.15
C GLY A 142 -23.42 5.38 -8.76
N SER A 143 -22.13 5.71 -8.88
CA SER A 143 -21.70 7.00 -9.42
C SER A 143 -21.66 7.01 -10.95
N ASN A 144 -22.20 8.06 -11.55
CA ASN A 144 -22.16 8.30 -12.99
C ASN A 144 -20.83 8.92 -13.46
N ALA A 145 -19.97 9.36 -12.54
CA ALA A 145 -18.69 10.00 -12.85
C ALA A 145 -17.53 8.98 -13.06
N VAL A 146 -17.80 7.69 -12.87
CA VAL A 146 -16.79 6.63 -12.89
C VAL A 146 -16.61 6.08 -14.31
N SER A 147 -15.34 5.86 -14.70
CA SER A 147 -15.05 5.21 -15.99
C SER A 147 -15.65 3.80 -16.06
N PRO A 148 -16.15 3.35 -17.22
CA PRO A 148 -16.73 2.00 -17.35
C PRO A 148 -15.79 0.89 -16.87
N ARG A 149 -14.49 1.02 -17.18
CA ARG A 149 -13.45 0.06 -16.75
C ARG A 149 -13.32 -0.04 -15.22
N LEU A 150 -13.42 1.07 -14.50
CA LEU A 150 -13.35 1.06 -13.04
C LEU A 150 -14.63 0.49 -12.44
N LYS A 151 -15.77 0.72 -13.09
CA LYS A 151 -17.06 0.15 -12.68
C LYS A 151 -17.08 -1.38 -12.83
N ASP A 152 -16.56 -1.91 -13.93
CA ASP A 152 -16.45 -3.36 -14.15
C ASP A 152 -15.57 -4.00 -13.04
N LYS A 153 -14.40 -3.42 -12.78
CA LYS A 153 -13.52 -3.85 -11.68
C LYS A 153 -14.19 -3.81 -10.30
N ALA A 154 -15.03 -2.81 -10.05
CA ALA A 154 -15.78 -2.68 -8.80
C ALA A 154 -16.87 -3.75 -8.66
N VAL A 155 -17.54 -4.11 -9.75
CA VAL A 155 -18.51 -5.22 -9.78
C VAL A 155 -17.82 -6.55 -9.56
N ASP A 156 -16.68 -6.80 -10.22
CA ASP A 156 -15.91 -8.03 -10.05
C ASP A 156 -15.46 -8.21 -8.58
N LEU A 157 -14.93 -7.15 -7.97
CA LEU A 157 -14.51 -7.21 -6.57
C LEU A 157 -15.70 -7.45 -5.62
N LYS A 158 -16.87 -6.86 -5.90
CA LYS A 158 -18.09 -7.11 -5.13
C LYS A 158 -18.54 -8.57 -5.19
N GLU A 159 -18.45 -9.21 -6.35
CA GLU A 159 -18.78 -10.63 -6.50
C GLU A 159 -17.76 -11.53 -5.79
N ARG A 160 -16.45 -11.19 -5.85
CA ARG A 160 -15.41 -11.88 -5.06
C ARG A 160 -15.70 -11.86 -3.57
N ILE A 161 -16.05 -10.70 -3.01
CA ILE A 161 -16.41 -10.57 -1.59
C ILE A 161 -17.63 -11.44 -1.25
N ARG A 162 -18.66 -11.44 -2.11
CA ARG A 162 -19.86 -12.26 -1.89
C ARG A 162 -19.56 -13.75 -1.90
N ALA A 163 -18.65 -14.20 -2.77
CA ALA A 163 -18.21 -15.59 -2.79
C ALA A 163 -17.49 -15.96 -1.49
N GLN A 164 -16.59 -15.10 -1.02
CA GLN A 164 -15.81 -15.32 0.21
C GLN A 164 -16.69 -15.37 1.47
N VAL A 165 -17.60 -14.39 1.62
CA VAL A 165 -18.56 -14.34 2.74
C VAL A 165 -19.53 -15.53 2.74
N LYS A 166 -19.83 -16.11 1.58
CA LYS A 166 -20.63 -17.35 1.49
C LYS A 166 -19.81 -18.58 1.89
N ALA A 167 -18.54 -18.64 1.50
CA ALA A 167 -17.64 -19.73 1.85
C ALA A 167 -17.39 -19.80 3.36
N GLU A 168 -17.25 -18.66 4.05
CA GLU A 168 -17.07 -18.60 5.51
C GLU A 168 -18.30 -19.02 6.32
N LYS A 169 -19.49 -18.99 5.71
CA LYS A 169 -20.75 -19.36 6.39
C LYS A 169 -21.12 -20.83 6.23
N ASN A 170 -20.42 -21.57 5.37
CA ASN A 170 -20.62 -22.99 5.12
C ASN A 170 -19.54 -23.81 5.84
#